data_AF-A0A1G4I983-F1
#
_entry.id   AF-A0A1G4I983-F1
#
_cell.length_a   1.000
_cell.length_b   1.000
_cell.length_c   1.000
_cell.angle_alpha   90.00
_cell.angle_beta   90.00
_cell.angle_gamma   90.00
#
_symmetry.space_group_name_H-M   'P 1'
#
loop_
_entity.id
_entity.type
_entity.pdbx_description
1 polymer ?
#
loop_
_entity_poly.entity_id
_entity_poly.type
_entity_poly.pdbx_seq_one_letter_code
_entity_poly.pdbx_strand_id
1 'polypeptide(L)'
;MLALIKVFCDTLSHTIDGGASDASKELLGGARLDYIFHECFSTYVNGISAKNDLTDEYIRINARNMAGMHASLFPSDHVFVALAKQQIGRLEDPSLKCVQFTYEELIKIVDACSIKLERFPKLKQAVVDICREALNEFRAPTVEHVKTIIAAERGFINVKHPLMEDLVQRSFIKIFGGNAQESKEEGGNENDKDKGKAKVSKDKSGKGLIESIKGKAKVSKDKGVKGLIESAVSQGEKSNMGAVPSSIKLNEKMSTHEQYINDAIREMVEGYFAVVKSNVADQVPKAITLLMITKLREDVYARLVRKLYSERSVEELLAEPPQIAQQRSATTAMMTALTKARTALDSVREFALI
;
A
#
# COMPACT_ATOMS: atom_id res chain seq x y z
N MET A 1 2.56 -27.09 34.02
CA MET A 1 3.10 -26.40 32.83
C MET A 1 2.20 -26.54 31.60
N LEU A 2 2.04 -27.74 31.01
CA LEU A 2 1.31 -27.94 29.74
C LEU A 2 -0.11 -27.33 29.69
N ALA A 3 -0.89 -27.45 30.77
CA ALA A 3 -2.22 -26.83 30.85
C ALA A 3 -2.18 -25.29 30.79
N LEU A 4 -1.16 -24.65 31.36
CA LEU A 4 -0.98 -23.18 31.30
C LEU A 4 -0.56 -22.75 29.89
N ILE A 5 0.31 -23.52 29.22
CA ILE A 5 0.68 -23.28 27.82
C ILE A 5 -0.55 -23.41 26.92
N LYS A 6 -1.37 -24.44 27.12
CA LYS A 6 -2.63 -24.59 26.37
C LYS A 6 -3.57 -23.40 26.60
N VAL A 7 -3.85 -23.04 27.85
CA VAL A 7 -4.71 -21.88 28.18
C VAL A 7 -4.16 -20.58 27.58
N PHE A 8 -2.83 -20.39 27.51
CA PHE A 8 -2.21 -19.26 26.83
C PHE A 8 -2.47 -19.30 25.30
N CYS A 9 -2.27 -20.44 24.63
CA CYS A 9 -2.51 -20.59 23.19
C CYS A 9 -4.00 -20.43 22.82
N ASP A 10 -4.90 -21.00 23.62
CA ASP A 10 -6.34 -20.85 23.48
C ASP A 10 -6.73 -19.36 23.66
N THR A 11 -6.17 -18.68 24.67
CA THR A 11 -6.37 -17.23 24.88
C THR A 11 -5.85 -16.41 23.72
N LEU A 12 -4.64 -16.68 23.23
CA LEU A 12 -4.04 -15.97 22.11
C LEU A 12 -4.93 -16.06 20.86
N SER A 13 -5.44 -17.26 20.56
CA SER A 13 -6.38 -17.47 19.46
C SER A 13 -7.68 -16.68 19.67
N HIS A 14 -8.29 -16.77 20.85
CA HIS A 14 -9.50 -16.02 21.19
C HIS A 14 -9.31 -14.49 21.15
N THR A 15 -8.14 -13.95 21.51
CA THR A 15 -7.86 -12.50 21.44
C THR A 15 -7.69 -12.03 19.99
N ILE A 16 -7.19 -12.88 19.08
CA ILE A 16 -7.13 -12.56 17.64
C ILE A 16 -8.51 -12.75 16.98
N ASP A 17 -9.31 -13.73 17.41
CA ASP A 17 -10.67 -13.97 16.89
C ASP A 17 -11.76 -13.05 17.48
N GLY A 18 -11.41 -12.15 18.40
CA GLY A 18 -12.35 -11.16 18.96
C GLY A 18 -13.21 -11.63 20.14
N GLY A 19 -12.84 -12.73 20.81
CA GLY A 19 -13.57 -13.28 21.97
C GLY A 19 -13.27 -12.63 23.33
N ALA A 20 -12.41 -11.61 23.40
CA ALA A 20 -12.05 -10.93 24.64
C ALA A 20 -13.01 -9.76 24.93
N SER A 21 -13.95 -9.95 25.87
CA SER A 21 -15.03 -8.99 26.16
C SER A 21 -14.64 -7.81 27.06
N ASP A 22 -13.36 -7.45 27.16
CA ASP A 22 -12.92 -6.35 28.03
C ASP A 22 -13.18 -5.03 27.31
N ALA A 23 -14.36 -4.44 27.58
CA ALA A 23 -14.91 -3.26 26.93
C ALA A 23 -14.20 -1.95 27.34
N SER A 24 -12.87 -1.97 27.28
CA SER A 24 -12.04 -0.77 27.34
C SER A 24 -12.28 0.11 26.12
N LYS A 25 -11.90 1.40 26.20
CA LYS A 25 -12.15 2.40 25.15
C LYS A 25 -11.24 2.25 23.91
N GLU A 26 -10.36 1.26 23.88
CA GLU A 26 -9.34 1.10 22.84
C GLU A 26 -9.55 -0.16 22.00
N LEU A 27 -9.23 -0.07 20.72
CA LEU A 27 -9.22 -1.22 19.80
C LEU A 27 -8.05 -2.14 20.16
N LEU A 28 -8.37 -3.40 20.46
CA LEU A 28 -7.43 -4.43 20.91
C LEU A 28 -7.54 -5.69 20.03
N GLY A 29 -6.47 -6.48 19.96
CA GLY A 29 -6.50 -7.80 19.33
C GLY A 29 -6.84 -7.76 17.84
N GLY A 30 -7.70 -8.68 17.41
CA GLY A 30 -8.13 -8.81 16.01
C GLY A 30 -8.71 -7.52 15.41
N ALA A 31 -9.48 -6.75 16.17
CA ALA A 31 -10.09 -5.50 15.69
C ALA A 31 -9.04 -4.42 15.34
N ARG A 32 -7.87 -4.45 15.98
CA ARG A 32 -6.76 -3.54 15.66
C ARG A 32 -5.93 -4.01 14.46
N LEU A 33 -5.84 -5.32 14.23
CA LEU A 33 -5.28 -5.88 12.99
C LEU A 33 -6.16 -5.53 11.79
N ASP A 34 -7.48 -5.64 11.94
CA ASP A 34 -8.45 -5.22 10.93
C ASP A 34 -8.32 -3.72 10.58
N TYR A 35 -8.22 -2.85 11.61
CA TYR A 35 -7.94 -1.42 11.41
C TYR A 35 -6.61 -1.16 10.68
N ILE A 36 -5.55 -1.94 10.94
CA ILE A 36 -4.28 -1.81 10.21
C ILE A 36 -4.47 -2.16 8.72
N PHE A 37 -5.24 -3.20 8.40
CA PHE A 37 -5.47 -3.64 7.02
C PHE A 37 -6.44 -2.73 6.25
N HIS A 38 -7.60 -2.40 6.83
CA HIS A 38 -8.68 -1.72 6.10
C HIS A 38 -8.63 -0.20 6.22
N GLU A 39 -8.17 0.37 7.33
CA GLU A 39 -8.11 1.83 7.52
C GLU A 39 -6.70 2.37 7.25
N CYS A 40 -5.68 1.90 7.97
CA CYS A 40 -4.30 2.42 7.83
C CYS A 40 -3.70 2.11 6.45
N PHE A 41 -3.69 0.84 6.04
CA PHE A 41 -3.07 0.44 4.78
C PHE A 41 -3.84 0.98 3.57
N SER A 42 -5.17 0.87 3.54
CA SER A 42 -6.00 1.47 2.47
C SER A 42 -5.80 2.98 2.37
N THR A 43 -5.79 3.72 3.48
CA THR A 43 -5.55 5.17 3.46
C THR A 43 -4.15 5.49 2.92
N TYR A 44 -3.14 4.71 3.29
CA TYR A 44 -1.77 4.94 2.84
C TYR A 44 -1.58 4.59 1.34
N VAL A 45 -2.19 3.50 0.87
CA VAL A 45 -2.22 3.09 -0.55
C VAL A 45 -3.04 4.07 -1.40
N ASN A 46 -4.16 4.58 -0.89
CA ASN A 46 -4.98 5.58 -1.58
C ASN A 46 -4.32 6.97 -1.61
N GLY A 47 -3.60 7.34 -0.54
CA GLY A 47 -2.79 8.55 -0.48
C GLY A 47 -1.64 8.58 -1.49
N ILE A 48 -1.17 7.42 -1.96
CA ILE A 48 -0.29 7.34 -3.13
C ILE A 48 -1.12 7.60 -4.38
N SER A 49 -1.10 8.87 -4.79
CA SER A 49 -1.69 9.34 -6.05
C SER A 49 -0.61 9.45 -7.12
N ALA A 50 -0.86 8.86 -8.29
CA ALA A 50 0.04 9.00 -9.44
C ALA A 50 -0.02 10.41 -10.07
N LYS A 51 -1.09 11.19 -9.82
CA LYS A 51 -1.30 12.53 -10.40
C LYS A 51 -0.18 13.52 -10.13
N ASN A 52 0.40 13.48 -8.94
CA ASN A 52 1.41 14.45 -8.52
C ASN A 52 2.77 14.20 -9.20
N ASP A 53 3.02 12.96 -9.62
CA ASP A 53 4.28 12.53 -10.23
C ASP A 53 4.17 12.42 -11.77
N LEU A 54 2.95 12.24 -12.30
CA LEU A 54 2.62 12.22 -13.73
C LEU A 54 2.38 13.63 -14.31
N THR A 55 3.30 14.54 -14.04
CA THR A 55 3.25 15.91 -14.61
C THR A 55 3.41 15.86 -16.13
N ASP A 56 2.85 16.85 -16.84
CA ASP A 56 2.97 16.94 -18.30
C ASP A 56 4.43 16.95 -18.77
N GLU A 57 5.31 17.66 -18.06
CA GLU A 57 6.74 17.66 -18.35
C GLU A 57 7.34 16.25 -18.16
N TYR A 58 7.00 15.55 -17.07
CA TYR A 58 7.53 14.21 -16.80
C TYR A 58 7.12 13.19 -17.87
N ILE A 59 5.84 13.15 -18.23
CA ILE A 59 5.34 12.26 -19.30
C ILE A 59 6.01 12.62 -20.63
N ARG A 60 6.09 13.92 -20.98
CA ARG A 60 6.63 14.39 -22.26
C ARG A 60 8.12 14.15 -22.40
N ILE A 61 8.90 14.28 -21.33
CA ILE A 61 10.33 13.92 -21.28
C ILE A 61 10.50 12.42 -21.46
N ASN A 62 9.76 11.59 -20.70
CA ASN A 62 9.84 10.14 -20.83
C ASN A 62 9.42 9.65 -22.22
N ALA A 63 8.32 10.18 -22.76
CA ALA A 63 7.83 9.85 -24.09
C ALA A 63 8.85 10.18 -25.19
N ARG A 64 9.49 11.36 -25.13
CA ARG A 64 10.59 11.71 -26.06
C ARG A 64 11.81 10.82 -25.89
N ASN A 65 12.24 10.58 -24.65
CA ASN A 65 13.42 9.76 -24.38
C ASN A 65 13.24 8.31 -24.84
N MET A 66 12.04 7.75 -24.71
CA MET A 66 11.70 6.39 -25.17
C MET A 66 11.42 6.31 -26.67
N ALA A 67 10.90 7.36 -27.30
CA ALA A 67 10.76 7.43 -28.76
C ALA A 67 12.11 7.69 -29.48
N GLY A 68 13.10 8.24 -28.77
CA GLY A 68 14.46 8.43 -29.24
C GLY A 68 14.55 9.41 -30.40
N MET A 69 15.03 8.94 -31.55
CA MET A 69 15.19 9.77 -32.76
C MET A 69 13.89 9.94 -33.57
N HIS A 70 12.83 9.19 -33.25
CA HIS A 70 11.55 9.26 -33.95
C HIS A 70 10.53 10.09 -33.17
N ALA A 71 9.67 10.83 -33.89
CA ALA A 71 8.53 11.51 -33.29
C ALA A 71 7.37 10.52 -33.08
N SER A 72 6.72 10.58 -31.92
CA SER A 72 5.59 9.70 -31.61
C SER A 72 4.30 10.23 -32.26
N LEU A 73 3.69 9.42 -33.13
CA LEU A 73 2.41 9.73 -33.80
C LEU A 73 1.19 9.28 -32.99
N PHE A 74 1.38 8.35 -32.06
CA PHE A 74 0.35 7.76 -31.21
C PHE A 74 0.91 7.55 -29.80
N PRO A 75 0.07 7.38 -28.76
CA PRO A 75 0.52 6.91 -27.46
C PRO A 75 1.31 5.60 -27.59
N SER A 76 2.54 5.57 -27.07
CA SER A 76 3.39 4.37 -27.13
C SER A 76 3.14 3.46 -25.95
N ASP A 77 2.80 2.19 -26.22
CA ASP A 77 2.62 1.15 -25.20
C ASP A 77 3.87 1.01 -24.30
N HIS A 78 5.07 1.15 -24.86
CA HIS A 78 6.31 1.09 -24.07
C HIS A 78 6.39 2.20 -23.01
N VAL A 79 5.89 3.40 -23.33
CA VAL A 79 5.84 4.54 -22.38
C VAL A 79 4.82 4.28 -21.29
N PHE A 80 3.63 3.80 -21.64
CA PHE A 80 2.60 3.37 -20.69
C PHE A 80 3.13 2.29 -19.74
N VAL A 81 3.70 1.20 -20.27
CA VAL A 81 4.25 0.09 -19.49
C VAL A 81 5.39 0.54 -18.56
N ALA A 82 6.30 1.39 -19.03
CA ALA A 82 7.40 1.89 -18.21
C ALA A 82 6.90 2.77 -17.03
N LEU A 83 5.98 3.71 -17.31
CA LEU A 83 5.38 4.56 -16.28
C LEU A 83 4.53 3.75 -15.29
N ALA A 84 3.73 2.79 -15.76
CA ALA A 84 2.95 1.89 -14.91
C ALA A 84 3.87 1.09 -13.96
N LYS A 85 4.94 0.47 -14.48
CA LYS A 85 5.92 -0.28 -13.67
C LYS A 85 6.62 0.59 -12.62
N GLN A 86 6.86 1.87 -12.92
CA GLN A 86 7.41 2.82 -11.96
C GLN A 86 6.42 3.14 -10.84
N GLN A 87 5.14 3.39 -11.16
CA GLN A 87 4.12 3.65 -10.13
C GLN A 87 3.87 2.43 -9.24
N ILE A 88 3.79 1.22 -9.83
CA ILE A 88 3.62 -0.05 -9.08
C ILE A 88 4.76 -0.27 -8.06
N GLY A 89 6.00 0.08 -8.42
CA GLY A 89 7.15 -0.03 -7.50
C GLY A 89 6.99 0.78 -6.20
N ARG A 90 6.20 1.86 -6.21
CA ARG A 90 5.90 2.69 -5.02
C ARG A 90 4.99 1.98 -4.01
N LEU A 91 4.38 0.86 -4.38
CA LEU A 91 3.57 0.04 -3.48
C LEU A 91 4.41 -0.92 -2.61
N GLU A 92 5.72 -1.01 -2.83
CA GLU A 92 6.61 -1.84 -2.00
C GLU A 92 6.71 -1.30 -0.56
N ASP A 93 7.14 -0.05 -0.38
CA ASP A 93 7.25 0.62 0.93
C ASP A 93 5.97 0.56 1.79
N PRO A 94 4.76 0.90 1.30
CA PRO A 94 3.54 0.81 2.11
C PRO A 94 3.20 -0.63 2.52
N SER A 95 3.44 -1.60 1.63
CA SER A 95 3.15 -3.01 1.92
C SER A 95 4.13 -3.57 2.95
N LEU A 96 5.41 -3.20 2.88
CA LEU A 96 6.41 -3.55 3.89
C LEU A 96 6.11 -2.94 5.27
N LYS A 97 5.61 -1.70 5.31
CA LYS A 97 5.16 -1.06 6.56
C LYS A 97 3.93 -1.76 7.15
N CYS A 98 3.00 -2.23 6.32
CA CYS A 98 1.84 -3.02 6.77
C CYS A 98 2.28 -4.32 7.49
N VAL A 99 3.26 -5.05 6.93
CA VAL A 99 3.87 -6.22 7.59
C VAL A 99 4.50 -5.84 8.94
N GLN A 100 5.21 -4.70 9.00
CA GLN A 100 5.84 -4.23 10.24
C GLN A 100 4.81 -3.86 11.32
N PHE A 101 3.77 -3.09 10.99
CA PHE A 101 2.75 -2.72 11.98
C PHE A 101 1.97 -3.95 12.47
N THR A 102 1.74 -4.95 11.61
CA THR A 102 1.15 -6.23 12.01
C THR A 102 2.06 -6.99 12.97
N TYR A 103 3.37 -7.06 12.71
CA TYR A 103 4.35 -7.66 13.61
C TYR A 103 4.36 -6.98 15.00
N GLU A 104 4.38 -5.65 15.04
CA GLU A 104 4.37 -4.86 16.28
C GLU A 104 3.07 -5.07 17.07
N GLU A 105 1.93 -5.21 16.39
CA GLU A 105 0.65 -5.48 17.04
C GLU A 105 0.55 -6.93 17.56
N LEU A 106 1.04 -7.91 16.81
CA LEU A 106 1.10 -9.31 17.26
C LEU A 106 1.97 -9.47 18.52
N ILE A 107 3.05 -8.69 18.68
CA ILE A 107 3.82 -8.66 19.93
C ILE A 107 2.98 -8.10 21.09
N LYS A 108 2.26 -6.99 20.90
CA LYS A 108 1.38 -6.44 21.94
C LYS A 108 0.29 -7.43 22.36
N ILE A 109 -0.26 -8.18 21.41
CA ILE A 109 -1.25 -9.24 21.68
C ILE A 109 -0.63 -10.36 22.51
N VAL A 110 0.59 -10.82 22.18
CA VAL A 110 1.34 -11.81 22.98
C VAL A 110 1.61 -11.29 24.40
N ASP A 111 2.06 -10.04 24.54
CA ASP A 111 2.35 -9.42 25.83
C ASP A 111 1.08 -9.25 26.67
N ALA A 112 -0.06 -8.88 26.07
CA ALA A 112 -1.36 -8.83 26.75
C ALA A 112 -1.85 -10.21 27.19
N CYS A 113 -1.71 -11.25 26.34
CA CYS A 113 -2.05 -12.63 26.71
C CYS A 113 -1.16 -13.17 27.85
N SER A 114 0.07 -12.66 27.97
CA SER A 114 1.02 -13.08 29.01
C SER A 114 0.61 -12.69 30.43
N ILE A 115 -0.37 -11.79 30.62
CA ILE A 115 -0.91 -11.40 31.94
C ILE A 115 -1.44 -12.63 32.69
N LYS A 116 -2.03 -13.61 32.00
CA LYS A 116 -2.51 -14.87 32.61
C LYS A 116 -1.38 -15.73 33.20
N LEU A 117 -0.11 -15.42 32.91
CA LEU A 117 1.07 -16.13 33.41
C LEU A 117 1.83 -15.36 34.51
N GLU A 118 1.32 -14.23 35.01
CA GLU A 118 2.01 -13.37 36.01
C GLU A 118 2.41 -14.08 37.30
N ARG A 119 1.67 -15.12 37.69
CA ARG A 119 2.01 -15.98 38.83
C ARG A 119 3.39 -16.65 38.70
N PHE A 120 3.89 -16.83 37.49
CA PHE A 120 5.16 -17.50 37.16
C PHE A 120 6.02 -16.59 36.27
N PRO A 121 6.72 -15.58 36.83
CA PRO A 121 7.39 -14.56 36.03
C PRO A 121 8.50 -15.11 35.11
N LYS A 122 9.24 -16.14 35.57
CA LYS A 122 10.24 -16.83 34.72
C LYS A 122 9.59 -17.51 33.51
N LEU A 123 8.45 -18.19 33.71
CA LEU A 123 7.67 -18.76 32.61
C LEU A 123 7.08 -17.68 31.69
N LYS A 124 6.54 -16.59 32.24
CA LYS A 124 5.99 -15.45 31.49
C LYS A 124 7.04 -14.90 30.52
N GLN A 125 8.25 -14.62 31.02
CA GLN A 125 9.35 -14.10 30.20
C GLN A 125 9.78 -15.10 29.12
N ALA A 126 10.01 -16.37 29.49
CA ALA A 126 10.42 -17.40 28.53
C ALA A 126 9.37 -17.63 27.42
N VAL A 127 8.07 -17.60 27.74
CA VAL A 127 6.98 -17.70 26.74
C VAL A 127 7.00 -16.50 25.79
N VAL A 128 7.12 -15.28 26.31
CA VAL A 128 7.16 -14.05 25.51
C VAL A 128 8.38 -14.04 24.58
N ASP A 129 9.55 -14.40 25.08
CA ASP A 129 10.79 -14.41 24.29
C ASP A 129 10.72 -15.44 23.15
N ILE A 130 10.21 -16.65 23.40
CA ILE A 130 10.00 -17.67 22.36
C ILE A 130 8.97 -17.21 21.31
N CYS A 131 7.89 -16.55 21.72
CA CYS A 131 6.88 -16.01 20.79
C CYS A 131 7.44 -14.85 19.95
N ARG A 132 8.27 -13.98 20.51
CA ARG A 132 8.96 -12.90 19.79
C ARG A 132 9.96 -13.43 18.77
N GLU A 133 10.74 -14.43 19.14
CA GLU A 133 11.65 -15.15 18.24
C GLU A 133 10.88 -15.77 17.05
N ALA A 134 9.77 -16.46 17.34
CA ALA A 134 8.92 -17.07 16.31
C ALA A 134 8.29 -16.03 15.36
N LEU A 135 7.73 -14.94 15.89
CA LEU A 135 7.20 -13.84 15.09
C LEU A 135 8.26 -13.19 14.20
N ASN A 136 9.50 -13.07 14.68
CA ASN A 136 10.61 -12.50 13.90
C ASN A 136 11.06 -13.45 12.78
N GLU A 137 11.07 -14.76 13.02
CA GLU A 137 11.28 -15.76 11.97
C GLU A 137 10.17 -15.75 10.90
N PHE A 138 8.90 -15.60 11.28
CA PHE A 138 7.77 -15.53 10.34
C PHE A 138 7.74 -14.21 9.54
N ARG A 139 8.34 -13.15 10.06
CA ARG A 139 8.43 -11.85 9.38
C ARG A 139 9.23 -11.92 8.08
N ALA A 140 10.36 -12.65 8.07
CA ALA A 140 11.24 -12.74 6.90
C ALA A 140 10.54 -13.32 5.63
N PRO A 141 9.93 -14.52 5.65
CA PRO A 141 9.24 -15.07 4.49
C PRO A 141 7.99 -14.25 4.11
N THR A 142 7.34 -13.59 5.08
CA THR A 142 6.20 -12.70 4.79
C THR A 142 6.65 -11.46 4.01
N VAL A 143 7.77 -10.83 4.40
CA VAL A 143 8.39 -9.73 3.67
C VAL A 143 8.81 -10.15 2.26
N GLU A 144 9.44 -11.31 2.12
CA GLU A 144 9.85 -11.85 0.81
C GLU A 144 8.64 -12.10 -0.10
N HIS A 145 7.60 -12.74 0.42
CA HIS A 145 6.38 -13.02 -0.35
C HIS A 145 5.64 -11.75 -0.79
N VAL A 146 5.53 -10.74 0.09
CA VAL A 146 4.96 -9.42 -0.26
C VAL A 146 5.77 -8.74 -1.37
N LYS A 147 7.11 -8.82 -1.33
CA LYS A 147 7.95 -8.36 -2.44
C LYS A 147 7.71 -9.15 -3.72
N THR A 148 7.52 -10.47 -3.63
CA THR A 148 7.20 -11.32 -4.80
C THR A 148 5.87 -10.91 -5.46
N ILE A 149 4.82 -10.63 -4.67
CA ILE A 149 3.52 -10.14 -5.19
C ILE A 149 3.72 -8.87 -6.02
N ILE A 150 4.44 -7.89 -5.49
CA ILE A 150 4.66 -6.59 -6.15
C ILE A 150 5.61 -6.72 -7.35
N ALA A 151 6.60 -7.61 -7.26
CA ALA A 151 7.48 -7.95 -8.38
C ALA A 151 6.72 -8.66 -9.52
N ALA A 152 5.68 -9.45 -9.23
CA ALA A 152 4.83 -10.07 -10.24
C ALA A 152 3.98 -9.02 -10.98
N GLU A 153 3.32 -8.11 -10.25
CA GLU A 153 2.59 -6.96 -10.82
C GLU A 153 3.49 -6.05 -11.66
N ARG A 154 4.75 -5.85 -11.24
CA ARG A 154 5.75 -5.11 -12.02
C ARG A 154 6.34 -5.93 -13.18
N GLY A 155 6.23 -7.24 -13.14
CA GLY A 155 6.72 -8.16 -14.16
C GLY A 155 5.87 -8.09 -15.42
N PHE A 156 4.56 -8.25 -15.27
CA PHE A 156 3.61 -8.35 -16.36
C PHE A 156 2.45 -7.34 -16.23
N ILE A 157 2.28 -6.47 -17.23
CA ILE A 157 1.18 -5.51 -17.31
C ILE A 157 0.05 -6.12 -18.14
N ASN A 158 -1.11 -6.39 -17.54
CA ASN A 158 -2.23 -7.02 -18.23
C ASN A 158 -3.12 -6.00 -18.95
N VAL A 159 -2.75 -5.62 -20.17
CA VAL A 159 -3.51 -4.67 -21.01
C VAL A 159 -4.88 -5.22 -21.45
N LYS A 160 -5.13 -6.54 -21.33
CA LYS A 160 -6.42 -7.18 -21.64
C LYS A 160 -7.39 -7.23 -20.45
N HIS A 161 -7.09 -6.54 -19.35
CA HIS A 161 -8.01 -6.46 -18.22
C HIS A 161 -9.30 -5.71 -18.64
N PRO A 162 -10.52 -6.15 -18.28
CA PRO A 162 -11.76 -5.51 -18.75
C PRO A 162 -11.83 -4.01 -18.48
N LEU A 163 -11.44 -3.58 -17.27
CA LEU A 163 -11.36 -2.14 -16.94
C LEU A 163 -10.33 -1.37 -17.78
N MET A 164 -9.30 -2.04 -18.31
CA MET A 164 -8.32 -1.41 -19.20
C MET A 164 -8.90 -1.18 -20.59
N GLU A 165 -9.74 -2.08 -21.10
CA GLU A 165 -10.42 -1.90 -22.39
C GLU A 165 -11.32 -0.66 -22.38
N ASP A 166 -12.11 -0.47 -21.31
CA ASP A 166 -12.92 0.74 -21.11
C ASP A 166 -12.08 2.02 -21.04
N LEU A 167 -10.95 2.00 -20.32
CA LEU A 167 -10.04 3.13 -20.19
C LEU A 167 -9.38 3.50 -21.53
N VAL A 168 -8.97 2.48 -22.29
CA VAL A 168 -8.41 2.64 -23.64
C VAL A 168 -9.46 3.26 -24.56
N GLN A 169 -10.69 2.74 -24.58
CA GLN A 169 -11.79 3.32 -25.38
C GLN A 169 -12.05 4.80 -25.05
N ARG A 170 -12.13 5.15 -23.76
CA ARG A 170 -12.30 6.55 -23.31
C ARG A 170 -11.15 7.45 -23.76
N SER A 171 -9.92 6.97 -23.63
CA SER A 171 -8.71 7.72 -24.05
C SER A 171 -8.68 7.94 -25.57
N PHE A 172 -9.02 6.92 -26.36
CA PHE A 172 -9.14 7.05 -27.83
C PHE A 172 -10.27 8.01 -28.25
N ILE A 173 -11.42 7.99 -27.56
CA ILE A 173 -12.51 8.95 -27.80
C ILE A 173 -12.04 10.38 -27.50
N LYS A 174 -11.24 10.63 -26.45
CA LYS A 174 -10.71 11.97 -26.16
C LYS A 174 -9.68 12.46 -27.19
N ILE A 175 -8.87 11.58 -27.77
CA ILE A 175 -7.88 11.95 -28.81
C ILE A 175 -8.54 12.20 -30.18
N PHE A 176 -9.49 11.34 -30.59
CA PHE A 176 -10.00 11.33 -31.98
C PHE A 176 -11.47 11.74 -32.12
N GLY A 177 -12.26 11.63 -31.05
CA GLY A 177 -13.67 12.03 -30.99
C GLY A 177 -13.82 13.50 -30.58
N GLY A 178 -13.49 14.42 -31.49
CA GLY A 178 -13.67 15.85 -31.26
C GLY A 178 -15.11 16.20 -30.85
N ASN A 179 -15.27 16.91 -29.72
CA ASN A 179 -16.51 17.49 -29.19
C ASN A 179 -17.78 16.64 -29.35
N ALA A 180 -17.79 15.42 -28.80
CA ALA A 180 -18.96 14.53 -28.78
C ALA A 180 -19.50 14.21 -27.38
N GLN A 181 -19.27 15.07 -26.39
CA GLN A 181 -19.98 15.07 -25.09
C GLN A 181 -19.71 16.35 -24.30
N GLU A 182 -20.41 17.44 -24.65
CA GLU A 182 -20.84 18.37 -23.60
C GLU A 182 -21.95 17.68 -22.79
N SER A 183 -21.84 17.77 -21.47
CA SER A 183 -22.71 17.06 -20.54
C SER A 183 -24.17 17.49 -20.68
N LYS A 184 -25.08 16.52 -20.80
CA LYS A 184 -26.51 16.74 -20.57
C LYS A 184 -26.76 16.97 -19.08
N GLU A 185 -26.74 18.22 -18.65
CA GLU A 185 -27.42 18.68 -17.44
C GLU A 185 -27.94 20.10 -17.67
N GLU A 186 -29.23 20.23 -18.03
CA GLU A 186 -30.09 21.29 -17.51
C GLU A 186 -31.58 21.04 -17.84
N GLY A 187 -32.45 21.68 -17.05
CA GLY A 187 -33.88 21.42 -16.96
C GLY A 187 -34.68 21.62 -18.25
N GLY A 188 -35.85 20.97 -18.28
CA GLY A 188 -36.80 21.15 -19.37
C GLY A 188 -37.48 22.51 -19.34
N ASN A 189 -37.75 23.05 -20.53
CA ASN A 189 -38.98 23.79 -20.76
C ASN A 189 -39.39 23.69 -22.23
N GLU A 190 -40.69 23.61 -22.49
CA GLU A 190 -41.23 23.68 -23.86
C GLU A 190 -41.13 25.11 -24.38
N ASN A 191 -40.83 25.30 -25.67
CA ASN A 191 -41.71 26.03 -26.58
C ASN A 191 -41.28 25.96 -28.06
N ASP A 192 -42.24 26.25 -28.93
CA ASP A 192 -42.25 26.03 -30.38
C ASP A 192 -41.80 27.26 -31.20
N LYS A 193 -41.58 27.05 -32.52
CA LYS A 193 -41.62 28.02 -33.66
C LYS A 193 -40.33 28.65 -34.25
N ASP A 194 -39.97 28.06 -35.41
CA ASP A 194 -40.03 28.70 -36.75
C ASP A 194 -38.75 29.24 -37.47
N LYS A 195 -38.66 28.87 -38.76
CA LYS A 195 -37.85 29.39 -39.91
C LYS A 195 -36.35 29.78 -39.76
N GLY A 196 -35.51 29.07 -40.52
CA GLY A 196 -35.31 29.49 -41.93
C GLY A 196 -33.89 29.78 -42.48
N LYS A 197 -33.57 29.07 -43.58
CA LYS A 197 -32.63 29.39 -44.69
C LYS A 197 -31.11 29.20 -44.50
N ALA A 198 -30.50 28.82 -45.63
CA ALA A 198 -29.11 28.43 -45.81
C ALA A 198 -28.25 29.52 -46.48
N LYS A 199 -26.92 29.35 -46.48
CA LYS A 199 -26.07 29.64 -47.65
C LYS A 199 -24.71 28.93 -47.64
N VAL A 200 -24.29 28.52 -48.83
CA VAL A 200 -22.95 27.99 -49.19
C VAL A 200 -22.06 29.12 -49.69
N SER A 201 -20.74 29.02 -49.50
CA SER A 201 -19.70 29.70 -50.32
C SER A 201 -18.37 28.91 -50.28
N LYS A 202 -17.47 29.17 -51.24
CA LYS A 202 -16.44 28.23 -51.75
C LYS A 202 -15.17 28.96 -52.23
N ASP A 203 -14.11 28.21 -52.61
CA ASP A 203 -12.90 28.61 -53.42
C ASP A 203 -11.85 29.51 -52.68
N LYS A 204 -10.55 29.73 -53.06
CA LYS A 204 -9.48 29.15 -53.96
C LYS A 204 -8.14 29.93 -53.69
N SER A 205 -6.93 29.67 -54.26
CA SER A 205 -6.11 28.45 -54.45
C SER A 205 -4.72 28.73 -55.14
N GLY A 206 -3.56 28.33 -54.56
CA GLY A 206 -2.22 28.31 -55.22
C GLY A 206 -1.32 29.56 -55.10
N LYS A 207 -0.07 29.65 -55.61
CA LYS A 207 0.94 28.67 -56.11
C LYS A 207 2.30 29.37 -56.45
N GLY A 208 3.48 28.74 -56.25
CA GLY A 208 4.81 29.14 -56.80
C GLY A 208 5.55 30.30 -56.08
N LEU A 209 6.86 30.58 -56.26
CA LEU A 209 7.96 29.95 -57.05
C LEU A 209 9.35 30.23 -56.37
N ILE A 210 10.48 29.89 -57.03
CA ILE A 210 11.85 29.65 -56.52
C ILE A 210 12.82 30.84 -56.80
N GLU A 211 13.94 31.00 -56.06
CA GLU A 211 15.35 30.97 -56.61
C GLU A 211 16.48 31.78 -55.88
N SER A 212 17.50 31.02 -55.40
CA SER A 212 18.99 31.21 -55.30
C SER A 212 19.76 32.49 -54.85
N ILE A 213 20.91 32.25 -54.15
CA ILE A 213 22.34 32.65 -54.46
C ILE A 213 23.23 33.00 -53.21
N LYS A 214 24.28 32.18 -53.02
CA LYS A 214 25.66 32.37 -52.43
C LYS A 214 26.01 33.54 -51.46
N GLY A 215 26.74 33.20 -50.37
CA GLY A 215 28.20 33.50 -50.36
C GLY A 215 28.95 33.94 -49.07
N LYS A 216 29.94 33.11 -48.66
CA LYS A 216 31.19 33.39 -47.91
C LYS A 216 31.17 33.61 -46.38
N ALA A 217 32.28 33.17 -45.76
CA ALA A 217 32.52 33.12 -44.32
C ALA A 217 33.76 33.94 -43.89
N LYS A 218 33.82 34.31 -42.60
CA LYS A 218 35.07 34.63 -41.88
C LYS A 218 34.91 34.41 -40.37
N VAL A 219 36.01 34.06 -39.70
CA VAL A 219 36.06 33.60 -38.29
C VAL A 219 36.67 34.68 -37.38
N SER A 220 36.19 34.85 -36.13
CA SER A 220 37.02 35.22 -34.96
C SER A 220 36.33 35.11 -33.58
N LYS A 221 37.00 34.38 -32.69
CA LYS A 221 37.09 34.40 -31.20
C LYS A 221 36.06 35.14 -30.31
N ASP A 222 35.37 34.33 -29.50
CA ASP A 222 35.58 34.14 -28.03
C ASP A 222 35.30 35.27 -27.02
N LYS A 223 34.24 35.10 -26.21
CA LYS A 223 34.20 35.19 -24.73
C LYS A 223 32.79 34.88 -24.19
N GLY A 224 32.68 34.08 -23.11
CA GLY A 224 31.39 33.57 -22.61
C GLY A 224 30.72 34.41 -21.50
N VAL A 225 29.39 34.41 -21.49
CA VAL A 225 28.52 34.81 -20.35
C VAL A 225 27.27 33.91 -20.32
N LYS A 226 26.78 33.64 -19.10
CA LYS A 226 25.55 32.92 -18.67
C LYS A 226 24.40 32.87 -19.70
N GLY A 227 23.92 31.66 -19.99
CA GLY A 227 22.71 31.44 -20.79
C GLY A 227 21.42 31.41 -19.96
N LEU A 228 20.60 32.45 -20.07
CA LEU A 228 19.14 32.33 -20.03
C LEU A 228 18.70 32.13 -21.48
N ILE A 229 17.98 31.05 -21.80
CA ILE A 229 17.38 30.88 -23.13
C ILE A 229 16.02 31.57 -23.13
N GLU A 230 16.06 32.89 -23.22
CA GLU A 230 14.92 33.65 -23.74
C GLU A 230 14.72 33.28 -25.24
N SER A 231 13.49 33.39 -25.75
CA SER A 231 13.10 32.76 -27.01
C SER A 231 13.84 33.30 -28.25
N ALA A 232 14.95 32.68 -28.61
CA ALA A 232 15.74 32.96 -29.83
C ALA A 232 15.05 32.48 -31.15
N VAL A 233 13.73 32.65 -31.24
CA VAL A 233 12.94 32.63 -32.49
C VAL A 233 12.15 33.95 -32.61
N SER A 234 12.72 35.04 -32.08
CA SER A 234 12.36 36.40 -32.45
C SER A 234 13.00 36.75 -33.81
N GLN A 235 12.22 36.57 -34.87
CA GLN A 235 12.31 37.28 -36.17
C GLN A 235 13.72 37.75 -36.62
N GLY A 236 14.56 36.82 -37.07
CA GLY A 236 15.83 37.14 -37.74
C GLY A 236 16.55 35.91 -38.32
N GLU A 237 16.88 35.97 -39.62
CA GLU A 237 17.85 35.13 -40.35
C GLU A 237 17.93 33.61 -40.03
N LYS A 238 17.02 32.84 -40.65
CA LYS A 238 17.09 31.36 -40.69
C LYS A 238 18.09 30.85 -41.74
N SER A 239 19.40 30.83 -41.44
CA SER A 239 20.39 30.29 -42.39
C SER A 239 21.64 29.63 -41.79
N ASN A 240 21.79 29.52 -40.47
CA ASN A 240 22.91 28.80 -39.86
C ASN A 240 22.47 28.01 -38.62
N MET A 241 22.95 26.77 -38.49
CA MET A 241 22.59 25.91 -37.35
C MET A 241 23.55 26.19 -36.19
N GLY A 242 23.03 26.77 -35.11
CA GLY A 242 23.80 27.07 -33.90
C GLY A 242 24.31 25.81 -33.20
N ALA A 243 25.33 25.97 -32.35
CA ALA A 243 25.87 24.87 -31.56
C ALA A 243 24.81 24.27 -30.61
N VAL A 244 24.81 22.94 -30.47
CA VAL A 244 23.86 22.23 -29.61
C VAL A 244 24.14 22.54 -28.13
N PRO A 245 23.15 22.98 -27.34
CA PRO A 245 23.32 23.22 -25.91
C PRO A 245 23.65 21.95 -25.12
N SER A 246 24.46 22.07 -24.07
CA SER A 246 24.85 20.95 -23.19
C SER A 246 23.73 20.44 -22.27
N SER A 247 22.61 21.15 -22.17
CA SER A 247 21.39 20.69 -21.52
C SER A 247 20.18 21.19 -22.30
N ILE A 248 19.29 20.28 -22.66
CA ILE A 248 18.05 20.57 -23.40
C ILE A 248 16.88 20.34 -22.45
N LYS A 249 16.18 21.42 -22.10
CA LYS A 249 14.86 21.36 -21.46
C LYS A 249 13.78 21.56 -22.50
N LEU A 250 12.60 20.97 -22.29
CA LEU A 250 11.46 21.18 -23.18
C LEU A 250 10.82 22.53 -22.89
N ASN A 251 10.45 23.28 -23.94
CA ASN A 251 9.69 24.52 -23.79
C ASN A 251 8.33 24.23 -23.15
N GLU A 252 7.85 25.10 -22.24
CA GLU A 252 6.56 24.96 -21.55
C GLU A 252 5.37 24.79 -22.50
N LYS A 253 5.45 25.32 -23.72
CA LYS A 253 4.39 25.18 -24.74
C LYS A 253 4.40 23.78 -25.35
N MET A 254 3.36 23.02 -25.04
CA MET A 254 3.06 21.71 -25.60
C MET A 254 2.22 21.84 -26.88
N SER A 255 2.48 21.01 -27.90
CA SER A 255 1.61 20.96 -29.08
C SER A 255 0.29 20.28 -28.72
N THR A 256 -0.85 20.72 -29.24
CA THR A 256 -2.17 20.13 -28.93
C THR A 256 -2.19 18.61 -29.06
N HIS A 257 -1.56 18.07 -30.11
CA HIS A 257 -1.39 16.63 -30.30
C HIS A 257 -0.56 15.95 -29.19
N GLU A 258 0.50 16.59 -28.71
CA GLU A 258 1.27 16.12 -27.54
C GLU A 258 0.43 16.18 -26.25
N GLN A 259 -0.46 17.17 -26.10
CA GLN A 259 -1.37 17.27 -24.95
C GLN A 259 -2.30 16.06 -24.89
N TYR A 260 -3.02 15.77 -25.99
CA TYR A 260 -3.91 14.61 -26.07
C TYR A 260 -3.19 13.27 -25.82
N ILE A 261 -1.96 13.10 -26.31
CA ILE A 261 -1.16 11.89 -26.03
C ILE A 261 -0.78 11.81 -24.55
N ASN A 262 -0.31 12.91 -23.94
CA ASN A 262 0.04 12.96 -22.53
C ASN A 262 -1.16 12.64 -21.62
N ASP A 263 -2.32 13.23 -21.91
CA ASP A 263 -3.54 13.07 -21.14
C ASP A 263 -4.06 11.62 -21.20
N ALA A 264 -4.02 11.00 -22.39
CA ALA A 264 -4.36 9.59 -22.56
C ALA A 264 -3.39 8.67 -21.80
N ILE A 265 -2.08 8.90 -21.90
CA ILE A 265 -1.09 8.11 -21.13
C ILE A 265 -1.32 8.28 -19.62
N ARG A 266 -1.63 9.49 -19.15
CA ARG A 266 -1.94 9.75 -17.74
C ARG A 266 -3.17 8.96 -17.28
N GLU A 267 -4.29 9.08 -17.99
CA GLU A 267 -5.55 8.38 -17.65
C GLU A 267 -5.38 6.85 -17.67
N MET A 268 -4.65 6.32 -18.66
CA MET A 268 -4.30 4.91 -18.74
C MET A 268 -3.45 4.44 -17.55
N VAL A 269 -2.37 5.17 -17.20
CA VAL A 269 -1.50 4.80 -16.07
C VAL A 269 -2.24 4.93 -14.74
N GLU A 270 -3.03 5.98 -14.53
CA GLU A 270 -3.83 6.17 -13.31
C GLU A 270 -4.87 5.06 -13.14
N GLY A 271 -5.59 4.72 -14.21
CA GLY A 271 -6.61 3.68 -14.20
C GLY A 271 -6.00 2.29 -13.96
N TYR A 272 -4.91 1.93 -14.65
CA TYR A 272 -4.22 0.65 -14.39
C TYR A 272 -3.67 0.60 -12.97
N PHE A 273 -3.07 1.69 -12.48
CA PHE A 273 -2.56 1.77 -11.11
C PHE A 273 -3.66 1.64 -10.07
N ALA A 274 -4.87 2.15 -10.31
CA ALA A 274 -6.01 1.94 -9.42
C ALA A 274 -6.42 0.46 -9.33
N VAL A 275 -6.39 -0.29 -10.44
CA VAL A 275 -6.65 -1.74 -10.45
C VAL A 275 -5.59 -2.48 -9.63
N VAL A 276 -4.30 -2.20 -9.86
CA VAL A 276 -3.22 -2.84 -9.10
C VAL A 276 -3.30 -2.47 -7.61
N LYS A 277 -3.62 -1.22 -7.27
CA LYS A 277 -3.86 -0.82 -5.87
C LYS A 277 -4.96 -1.66 -5.21
N SER A 278 -6.07 -1.92 -5.90
CA SER A 278 -7.14 -2.77 -5.38
C SER A 278 -6.71 -4.23 -5.21
N ASN A 279 -5.88 -4.78 -6.12
CA ASN A 279 -5.37 -6.15 -5.97
C ASN A 279 -4.37 -6.24 -4.81
N VAL A 280 -3.42 -5.31 -4.71
CA VAL A 280 -2.42 -5.26 -3.63
C VAL A 280 -3.10 -5.04 -2.26
N ALA A 281 -4.15 -4.21 -2.19
CA ALA A 281 -4.96 -4.01 -0.99
C ALA A 281 -5.62 -5.30 -0.45
N ASP A 282 -5.98 -6.23 -1.34
CA ASP A 282 -6.59 -7.52 -1.00
C ASP A 282 -5.54 -8.62 -0.74
N GLN A 283 -4.50 -8.71 -1.57
CA GLN A 283 -3.49 -9.76 -1.50
C GLN A 283 -2.53 -9.60 -0.30
N VAL A 284 -2.15 -8.38 0.09
CA VAL A 284 -1.18 -8.15 1.18
C VAL A 284 -1.74 -8.57 2.55
N PRO A 285 -2.97 -8.20 2.97
CA PRO A 285 -3.57 -8.72 4.20
C PRO A 285 -3.73 -10.24 4.20
N LYS A 286 -4.07 -10.85 3.06
CA LYS A 286 -4.16 -12.32 2.93
C LYS A 286 -2.81 -13.00 3.13
N ALA A 287 -1.75 -12.48 2.51
CA ALA A 287 -0.38 -12.95 2.69
C ALA A 287 0.06 -12.89 4.15
N ILE A 288 -0.16 -11.76 4.83
CA ILE A 288 0.17 -11.56 6.25
C ILE A 288 -0.64 -12.51 7.14
N THR A 289 -1.94 -12.66 6.86
CA THR A 289 -2.82 -13.53 7.64
C THR A 289 -2.37 -14.99 7.56
N LEU A 290 -2.03 -15.49 6.36
CA LEU A 290 -1.54 -16.85 6.17
C LEU A 290 -0.15 -17.07 6.80
N LEU A 291 0.83 -16.22 6.45
CA LEU A 291 2.24 -16.45 6.76
C LEU A 291 2.66 -16.02 8.17
N MET A 292 1.89 -15.13 8.82
CA MET A 292 2.14 -14.72 10.20
C MET A 292 1.05 -15.20 11.15
N ILE A 293 -0.22 -14.87 10.91
CA ILE A 293 -1.29 -15.07 11.91
C ILE A 293 -1.67 -16.56 12.03
N THR A 294 -1.96 -17.23 10.92
CA THR A 294 -2.30 -18.67 10.90
C THR A 294 -1.10 -19.51 11.36
N LYS A 295 0.07 -19.23 10.79
CA LYS A 295 1.38 -19.77 11.22
C LYS A 295 1.61 -19.67 12.74
N LEU A 296 1.36 -18.51 13.34
CA LEU A 296 1.48 -18.32 14.79
C LEU A 296 0.54 -19.23 15.57
N ARG A 297 -0.74 -19.35 15.16
CA ARG A 297 -1.72 -20.21 15.84
C ARG A 297 -1.32 -21.68 15.80
N GLU A 298 -0.82 -22.16 14.67
CA GLU A 298 -0.41 -23.55 14.46
C GLU A 298 0.91 -23.90 15.18
N ASP A 299 1.95 -23.08 14.99
CA ASP A 299 3.32 -23.42 15.45
C ASP A 299 3.55 -23.09 16.94
N VAL A 300 2.86 -22.10 17.54
CA VAL A 300 3.18 -21.62 18.91
C VAL A 300 3.04 -22.72 19.96
N TYR A 301 1.97 -23.52 19.95
CA TYR A 301 1.79 -24.56 20.96
C TYR A 301 2.92 -25.60 20.91
N ALA A 302 3.21 -26.13 19.71
CA ALA A 302 4.27 -27.12 19.51
C ALA A 302 5.65 -26.55 19.86
N ARG A 303 5.92 -25.29 19.50
CA ARG A 303 7.21 -24.62 19.75
C ARG A 303 7.42 -24.29 21.23
N LEU A 304 6.39 -23.81 21.93
CA LEU A 304 6.44 -23.57 23.38
C LEU A 304 6.66 -24.89 24.14
N VAL A 305 5.91 -25.95 23.82
CA VAL A 305 6.12 -27.27 24.45
C VAL A 305 7.55 -27.76 24.21
N ARG A 306 8.06 -27.71 22.97
CA ARG A 306 9.39 -28.20 22.61
C ARG A 306 10.53 -27.44 23.30
N LYS A 307 10.43 -26.12 23.46
CA LYS A 307 11.48 -25.30 24.08
C LYS A 307 11.39 -25.25 25.62
N LEU A 308 10.19 -25.32 26.21
CA LEU A 308 10.00 -25.17 27.65
C LEU A 308 10.01 -26.50 28.43
N TYR A 309 9.67 -27.62 27.77
CA TYR A 309 9.55 -28.93 28.41
C TYR A 309 10.88 -29.70 28.41
N SER A 310 11.89 -29.14 29.07
CA SER A 310 13.15 -29.83 29.41
C SER A 310 13.17 -30.08 30.92
N GLU A 311 13.40 -31.31 31.37
CA GLU A 311 13.10 -31.74 32.75
C GLU A 311 13.73 -30.84 33.83
N ARG A 312 14.95 -30.33 33.60
CA ARG A 312 15.64 -29.43 34.54
C ARG A 312 15.15 -27.98 34.52
N SER A 313 14.48 -27.51 33.46
CA SER A 313 13.97 -26.13 33.41
C SER A 313 12.57 -25.98 33.99
N VAL A 314 11.77 -27.06 34.08
CA VAL A 314 10.36 -26.96 34.49
C VAL A 314 10.20 -26.47 35.93
N GLU A 315 11.00 -26.97 36.87
CA GLU A 315 10.94 -26.53 38.27
C GLU A 315 11.36 -25.07 38.43
N GLU A 316 12.42 -24.64 37.73
CA GLU A 316 12.88 -23.26 37.78
C GLU A 316 11.89 -22.28 37.12
N LEU A 317 11.31 -22.65 35.98
CA LEU A 317 10.32 -21.82 35.27
C LEU A 317 9.01 -21.68 36.06
N LEU A 318 8.65 -22.67 36.87
CA LEU A 318 7.48 -22.66 37.75
C LEU A 318 7.76 -22.09 39.16
N ALA A 319 8.94 -21.51 39.39
CA ALA A 319 9.24 -20.81 40.63
C ALA A 319 8.30 -19.59 40.83
N GLU A 320 7.49 -19.63 41.88
CA GLU A 320 6.57 -18.55 42.25
C GLU A 320 7.29 -17.43 43.03
N PRO A 321 6.86 -16.16 42.90
CA PRO A 321 7.32 -15.08 43.77
C PRO A 321 7.02 -15.38 45.26
N PRO A 322 7.93 -15.03 46.19
CA PRO A 322 7.76 -15.36 47.61
C PRO A 322 6.50 -14.74 48.21
N GLN A 323 6.08 -13.57 47.75
CA GLN A 323 4.84 -12.89 48.18
C GLN A 323 3.59 -13.70 47.82
N ILE A 324 3.49 -14.21 46.58
CA ILE A 324 2.34 -15.01 46.13
C ILE A 324 2.31 -16.37 46.86
N ALA A 325 3.49 -16.98 47.06
CA ALA A 325 3.60 -18.23 47.82
C ALA A 325 3.17 -18.06 49.29
N GLN A 326 3.59 -16.98 49.95
CA GLN A 326 3.16 -16.62 51.31
C GLN A 326 1.65 -16.34 51.39
N GLN A 327 1.11 -15.54 50.46
CA GLN A 327 -0.31 -15.19 50.44
C GLN A 327 -1.20 -16.42 50.19
N ARG A 328 -0.76 -17.36 49.33
CA ARG A 328 -1.40 -18.68 49.17
C ARG A 328 -1.35 -19.48 50.47
N SER A 329 -0.21 -19.54 51.14
CA SER A 329 -0.07 -20.26 52.41
C SER A 329 -1.03 -19.72 53.48
N ALA A 330 -1.10 -18.39 53.63
CA ALA A 330 -1.99 -17.72 54.56
C ALA A 330 -3.48 -17.97 54.25
N THR A 331 -3.90 -17.82 52.98
CA THR A 331 -5.29 -18.09 52.57
C THR A 331 -5.66 -19.58 52.66
N THR A 332 -4.73 -20.49 52.41
CA THR A 332 -4.95 -21.94 52.56
C THR A 332 -5.11 -22.31 54.04
N ALA A 333 -4.27 -21.74 54.93
CA ALA A 333 -4.39 -21.93 56.37
C ALA A 333 -5.73 -21.38 56.90
N MET A 334 -6.12 -20.18 56.47
CA MET A 334 -7.42 -19.57 56.82
C MET A 334 -8.60 -20.41 56.31
N MET A 335 -8.56 -20.88 55.06
CA MET A 335 -9.60 -21.74 54.50
C MET A 335 -9.70 -23.05 55.28
N THR A 336 -8.57 -23.68 55.60
CA THR A 336 -8.52 -24.91 56.43
C THR A 336 -9.13 -24.68 57.82
N ALA A 337 -8.84 -23.55 58.46
CA ALA A 337 -9.40 -23.19 59.75
C ALA A 337 -10.93 -22.97 59.68
N LEU A 338 -11.40 -22.24 58.66
CA LEU A 338 -12.83 -22.00 58.42
C LEU A 338 -13.59 -23.30 58.09
N THR A 339 -13.00 -24.20 57.29
CA THR A 339 -13.60 -25.50 57.00
C THR A 339 -13.71 -26.37 58.25
N LYS A 340 -12.68 -26.39 59.12
CA LYS A 340 -12.72 -27.07 60.42
C LYS A 340 -13.80 -26.49 61.35
N ALA A 341 -13.89 -25.16 61.42
CA ALA A 341 -14.93 -24.48 62.21
C ALA A 341 -16.34 -24.82 61.69
N ARG A 342 -16.53 -24.85 60.36
CA ARG A 342 -17.78 -25.28 59.73
C ARG A 342 -18.14 -26.73 60.09
N THR A 343 -17.20 -27.68 59.94
CA THR A 343 -17.47 -29.08 60.29
C THR A 343 -17.80 -29.28 61.77
N ALA A 344 -17.20 -28.47 62.66
CA ALA A 344 -17.54 -28.48 64.08
C ALA A 344 -18.98 -27.95 64.32
N LEU A 345 -19.37 -26.84 63.68
CA LEU A 345 -20.75 -26.33 63.76
C LEU A 345 -21.78 -27.32 63.19
N ASP A 346 -21.48 -27.95 62.06
CA ASP A 346 -22.33 -28.97 61.47
C ASP A 346 -22.50 -30.18 62.43
N SER A 347 -21.44 -30.62 63.12
CA SER A 347 -21.56 -31.69 64.14
C SER A 347 -22.40 -31.28 65.37
N VAL A 348 -22.27 -30.05 65.87
CA VAL A 348 -23.06 -29.56 67.02
C VAL A 348 -24.54 -29.47 66.66
N ARG A 349 -24.86 -29.15 65.40
CA ARG A 349 -26.23 -29.11 64.88
C ARG A 349 -26.89 -30.49 64.82
N GLU A 350 -26.14 -31.57 64.59
CA GLU A 350 -26.67 -32.95 64.67
C GLU A 350 -27.03 -33.33 66.12
N PHE A 351 -26.23 -32.90 67.12
CA PHE A 351 -26.54 -33.13 68.54
C PHE A 351 -27.72 -32.31 69.07
N ALA A 352 -28.14 -31.24 68.38
CA ALA A 352 -29.26 -30.40 68.79
C ALA A 352 -30.63 -30.84 68.22
N LEU A 353 -30.68 -31.97 67.51
CA LEU A 353 -31.88 -32.56 66.90
C LEU A 353 -32.31 -33.89 67.56
N ILE A 354 -31.76 -34.20 68.72
CA ILE A 354 -32.11 -35.31 69.62
C ILE A 354 -32.62 -34.71 70.95
#